data_AF-A0A9E1V3C8-F1
#
_entry.id   AF-A0A9E1V3C8-F1
#
_cell.length_a   1.000
_cell.length_b   1.000
_cell.length_c   1.000
_cell.angle_alpha   90.00
_cell.angle_beta   90.00
_cell.angle_gamma   90.00
#
_symmetry.space_group_name_H-M   'P 1'
#
loop_
_entity.id
_entity.type
_entity.pdbx_description
1 polymer ?
#
loop_
_entity_poly.entity_id
_entity_poly.type
_entity_poly.pdbx_seq_one_letter_code
_entity_poly.pdbx_strand_id
1 'polypeptide(L)'
;MKSLRERAELATKEVQDILGVSADTHPKEIADALEQAIITALLEERKRCADVAFNCCIEDQDKAHQVADEIKRVNTALVANLSSLR
;
A
#
# COMPACT_ATOMS: atom_id res chain seq x y z
N MET A 1 -3.10 -11.79 11.79
CA MET A 1 -2.36 -10.70 11.09
C MET A 1 -3.39 -9.64 10.76
N LYS A 2 -3.22 -8.38 11.19
CA LYS A 2 -4.21 -7.33 10.92
C LYS A 2 -4.20 -6.95 9.44
N SER A 3 -5.38 -6.76 8.85
CA SER A 3 -5.55 -6.26 7.48
C SER A 3 -5.07 -4.82 7.33
N LEU A 4 -4.80 -4.38 6.08
CA LEU A 4 -4.38 -2.99 5.82
C LEU A 4 -5.45 -1.98 6.26
N ARG A 5 -6.72 -2.34 6.03
CA ARG A 5 -7.92 -1.66 6.51
C ARG A 5 -7.90 -1.44 8.02
N GLU A 6 -7.72 -2.50 8.82
CA GLU A 6 -7.66 -2.40 10.28
C GLU A 6 -6.49 -1.51 10.75
N ARG A 7 -5.38 -1.50 10.02
CA ARG A 7 -4.24 -0.61 10.31
C ARG A 7 -4.55 0.84 9.95
N ALA A 8 -5.26 1.09 8.86
CA ALA A 8 -5.71 2.42 8.46
C ALA A 8 -6.73 2.98 9.46
N GLU A 9 -7.69 2.16 9.91
CA GLU A 9 -8.66 2.54 10.95
C GLU A 9 -7.98 2.86 12.29
N LEU A 10 -6.96 2.09 12.69
CA LEU A 10 -6.14 2.37 13.87
C LEU A 10 -5.37 3.69 13.74
N ALA A 11 -4.72 3.92 12.59
CA ALA A 11 -3.99 5.15 12.33
C ALA A 11 -4.91 6.38 12.30
N THR A 12 -6.12 6.25 11.74
CA THR A 12 -7.16 7.29 11.79
C THR A 12 -7.45 7.70 13.23
N LYS A 13 -7.60 6.70 14.11
CA LYS A 13 -7.91 6.91 15.53
C LYS A 13 -6.74 7.57 16.28
N GLU A 14 -5.51 7.11 16.06
CA GLU A 14 -4.31 7.75 16.64
C GLU A 14 -4.14 9.21 16.19
N VAL A 15 -4.38 9.50 14.90
CA VAL A 15 -4.26 10.87 14.38
C VAL A 15 -5.32 11.79 15.00
N GLN A 16 -6.55 11.30 15.15
CA GLN A 16 -7.63 12.05 15.83
C GLN A 16 -7.31 12.30 17.31
N ASP A 17 -6.79 11.30 18.02
CA ASP A 17 -6.39 11.41 19.42
C ASP A 17 -5.24 12.43 19.61
N ILE A 18 -4.24 12.43 18.72
CA ILE A 18 -3.11 13.39 18.75
C ILE A 18 -3.57 14.81 18.47
N LEU A 19 -4.42 15.00 17.46
CA LEU A 19 -4.87 16.32 17.03
C LEU A 19 -6.02 16.87 17.87
N GLY A 20 -6.64 16.04 18.72
CA GLY A 20 -7.79 16.42 19.54
C GLY A 20 -9.03 16.78 18.72
N VAL A 21 -9.12 16.29 17.48
CA VAL A 21 -10.22 16.54 16.54
C VAL A 21 -10.91 15.22 16.21
N SER A 22 -12.23 15.18 16.33
CA SER A 22 -13.01 14.03 15.86
C SER A 22 -13.36 14.22 14.38
N ALA A 23 -13.30 13.12 13.64
CA ALA A 23 -13.77 13.11 12.25
C ALA A 23 -15.22 12.66 12.16
N ASP A 24 -16.07 13.08 13.11
CA ASP A 24 -17.45 12.59 13.23
C ASP A 24 -18.27 12.85 11.96
N THR A 25 -17.89 13.86 11.19
CA THR A 25 -18.54 14.22 9.93
C THR A 25 -18.20 13.27 8.77
N HIS A 26 -16.96 12.75 8.73
CA HIS A 26 -16.40 12.02 7.57
C HIS A 26 -15.40 10.92 7.97
N PRO A 27 -15.78 9.97 8.86
CA PRO A 27 -14.83 9.00 9.40
C PRO A 27 -14.33 8.00 8.34
N LYS A 28 -15.16 7.74 7.32
CA LYS A 28 -14.84 6.81 6.24
C LYS A 28 -13.88 7.42 5.23
N GLU A 29 -14.09 8.68 4.82
CA GLU A 29 -13.18 9.35 3.88
C GLU A 29 -11.76 9.47 4.44
N ILE A 30 -11.62 9.67 5.76
CA ILE A 30 -10.30 9.73 6.39
C ILE A 30 -9.64 8.35 6.40
N ALA A 31 -10.37 7.30 6.76
CA ALA A 31 -9.82 5.94 6.72
C ALA A 31 -9.41 5.54 5.29
N ASP A 32 -10.23 5.86 4.28
CA ASP A 32 -9.94 5.59 2.88
C ASP A 32 -8.71 6.39 2.40
N ALA A 33 -8.56 7.65 2.81
CA ALA A 33 -7.38 8.47 2.49
C ALA A 33 -6.10 7.93 3.12
N LEU A 34 -6.16 7.46 4.37
CA LEU A 34 -5.03 6.83 5.06
C LEU A 34 -4.65 5.50 4.43
N GLU A 35 -5.65 4.66 4.10
CA GLU A 35 -5.43 3.42 3.38
C GLU A 35 -4.72 3.68 2.03
N GLN A 36 -5.21 4.66 1.26
CA GLN A 36 -4.60 5.04 -0.01
C GLN A 36 -3.18 5.59 0.13
N ALA A 37 -2.91 6.40 1.16
CA ALA A 37 -1.58 6.93 1.45
C ALA A 37 -0.59 5.79 1.77
N ILE A 38 -1.00 4.82 2.59
CA ILE A 38 -0.17 3.65 2.94
C ILE A 38 0.11 2.80 1.70
N ILE A 39 -0.91 2.52 0.88
CA ILE A 39 -0.74 1.77 -0.37
C ILE A 39 0.27 2.48 -1.30
N THR A 40 0.11 3.79 -1.46
CA THR A 40 0.98 4.61 -2.34
C THR A 40 2.44 4.55 -1.86
N ALA A 41 2.68 4.76 -0.57
CA ALA A 41 4.01 4.71 0.02
C ALA A 41 4.69 3.33 -0.18
N LEU A 42 3.94 2.23 0.03
CA LEU A 42 4.45 0.87 -0.18
C LEU A 42 4.79 0.58 -1.65
N LEU A 43 3.98 1.09 -2.59
CA LEU A 43 4.24 0.95 -4.03
C LEU A 43 5.49 1.75 -4.44
N GLU A 44 5.63 2.98 -3.96
CA GLU A 44 6.80 3.82 -4.21
C GLU A 44 8.08 3.23 -3.63
N GLU A 45 8.04 2.69 -2.41
CA GLU A 45 9.17 2.01 -1.79
C GLU A 45 9.59 0.78 -2.62
N ARG A 46 8.65 -0.09 -2.98
CA ARG A 46 8.93 -1.28 -3.81
C ARG A 46 9.53 -0.90 -5.16
N LYS A 47 9.01 0.15 -5.80
CA LYS A 47 9.55 0.68 -7.04
C LYS A 47 10.99 1.14 -6.85
N ARG A 48 11.27 1.92 -5.80
CA ARG A 48 12.63 2.39 -5.48
C ARG A 48 13.60 1.24 -5.23
N CYS A 49 13.17 0.20 -4.52
CA CYS A 49 13.97 -1.01 -4.31
C CYS A 49 14.24 -1.76 -5.62
N ALA A 50 13.24 -1.87 -6.50
CA ALA A 50 13.42 -2.47 -7.83
C ALA A 50 14.39 -1.65 -8.70
N ASP A 51 14.27 -0.33 -8.69
CA ASP A 51 15.15 0.58 -9.44
C ASP A 51 16.61 0.47 -8.94
N VAL A 52 16.83 0.41 -7.63
CA VAL A 52 18.18 0.20 -7.06
C VAL A 52 18.74 -1.17 -7.45
N ALA A 53 17.94 -2.23 -7.36
CA ALA A 53 18.37 -3.57 -7.76
C ALA A 53 18.70 -3.65 -9.26
N PHE A 54 17.89 -3.00 -10.11
CA PHE A 54 18.11 -2.91 -11.55
C PHE A 54 19.41 -2.16 -11.90
N ASN A 55 19.77 -1.14 -11.12
CA ASN A 55 20.96 -0.31 -11.37
C ASN A 55 22.28 -0.92 -10.83
N CYS A 56 22.24 -1.93 -9.97
CA CYS A 56 23.44 -2.51 -9.37
C CYS A 56 24.05 -3.69 -10.15
N CYS A 57 23.27 -4.44 -10.94
CA CYS A 57 23.74 -5.69 -11.56
C CYS A 57 23.12 -5.90 -12.96
N ILE A 58 23.93 -5.83 -14.02
CA ILE A 58 23.50 -6.12 -15.41
C ILE A 58 23.03 -7.58 -15.55
N GLU A 59 23.58 -8.50 -14.75
CA GLU A 59 23.21 -9.93 -14.72
C GLU A 59 21.91 -10.22 -13.94
N ASP A 60 21.37 -9.27 -13.17
CA ASP A 60 20.11 -9.44 -12.43
C ASP A 60 18.93 -8.67 -13.07
N GLN A 61 19.08 -8.00 -14.21
CA GLN A 61 17.97 -7.33 -14.91
C GLN A 61 16.83 -8.30 -15.26
N ASP A 62 17.16 -9.51 -15.72
CA ASP A 62 16.16 -10.54 -16.03
C ASP A 62 15.39 -10.98 -14.78
N LYS A 63 16.10 -11.17 -13.65
CA LYS A 63 15.45 -11.51 -12.37
C LYS A 63 14.64 -10.34 -11.84
N ALA A 64 15.12 -9.11 -11.98
CA ALA A 64 14.38 -7.92 -11.58
C ALA A 64 13.09 -7.77 -12.38
N HIS A 65 13.11 -8.06 -13.68
CA HIS A 65 11.89 -8.12 -14.50
C HIS A 65 10.95 -9.23 -14.06
N GLN A 66 11.47 -10.43 -13.80
CA GLN A 66 10.67 -11.56 -13.34
C GLN A 66 9.98 -11.29 -12.00
N VAL A 67 10.71 -10.68 -11.05
CA VAL A 67 10.18 -10.25 -9.76
C VAL A 67 9.14 -9.13 -9.92
N ALA A 68 9.39 -8.17 -10.81
CA ALA A 68 8.42 -7.10 -11.10
C ALA A 68 7.10 -7.65 -11.66
N ASP A 69 7.16 -8.65 -12.55
CA ASP A 69 5.99 -9.31 -13.11
C ASP A 69 5.20 -10.12 -12.08
N GLU A 70 5.90 -10.82 -11.17
CA GLU A 70 5.25 -11.51 -10.05
C GLU A 70 4.55 -10.53 -9.11
N ILE A 71 5.22 -9.44 -8.74
CA ILE A 71 4.63 -8.38 -7.91
C ILE A 71 3.37 -7.82 -8.59
N LYS A 72 3.43 -7.59 -9.90
CA LYS A 72 2.30 -7.06 -10.68
C LYS A 72 1.14 -8.05 -10.70
N ARG A 73 1.39 -9.34 -10.93
CA ARG A 73 0.37 -10.40 -10.87
C ARG A 73 -0.31 -10.47 -9.52
N VAL A 74 0.47 -10.49 -8.44
CA VAL A 74 -0.07 -10.56 -7.07
C VAL A 74 -0.91 -9.32 -6.77
N ASN A 75 -0.46 -8.11 -7.17
CA ASN A 75 -1.25 -6.89 -7.03
C ASN A 75 -2.56 -6.95 -7.83
N THR A 76 -2.55 -7.43 -9.07
CA THR A 76 -3.78 -7.57 -9.87
C THR A 76 -4.76 -8.54 -9.21
N ALA A 77 -4.28 -9.68 -8.72
CA ALA A 77 -5.12 -10.65 -8.01
C ALA A 77 -5.68 -10.07 -6.70
N LEU A 78 -4.88 -9.32 -5.94
CA LEU A 78 -5.29 -8.66 -4.72
C LEU A 78 -6.38 -7.61 -4.98
N VAL A 79 -6.18 -6.75 -5.99
CA VAL A 79 -7.16 -5.73 -6.40
C VAL A 79 -8.45 -6.37 -6.88
N ALA A 80 -8.38 -7.45 -7.66
CA ALA A 80 -9.55 -8.17 -8.14
C ALA A 80 -10.35 -8.79 -6.98
N ASN A 81 -9.67 -9.43 -6.02
CA ASN A 81 -10.31 -10.00 -4.83
C ASN A 81 -10.91 -8.94 -3.91
N LEU A 82 -10.24 -7.80 -3.72
CA LEU A 82 -10.79 -6.70 -2.94
C LEU A 82 -11.99 -6.05 -3.64
N SER A 83 -11.99 -6.02 -4.97
CA SER A 83 -13.10 -5.49 -5.77
C SER A 83 -14.32 -6.42 -5.82
N SER A 84 -14.12 -7.74 -5.70
CA SER A 84 -15.22 -8.74 -5.68
C SER A 84 -15.87 -8.93 -4.30
N LEU A 85 -15.25 -8.39 -3.24
CA LEU A 85 -15.79 -8.36 -1.88
C LEU A 85 -16.62 -7.10 -1.57
N ARG A 86 -16.79 -6.22 -2.56
CA ARG A 86 -17.67 -5.05 -2.54
C ARG A 86 -19.03 -5.39 -3.14
#